data_AF-A0A9X0DWD8-F1
#
_entry.id   AF-A0A9X0DWD8-F1
#
_cell.length_a   1.000
_cell.length_b   1.000
_cell.length_c   1.000
_cell.angle_alpha   90.00
_cell.angle_beta   90.00
_cell.angle_gamma   90.00
#
_symmetry.space_group_name_H-M   'P 1'
#
loop_
_entity.id
_entity.type
_entity.pdbx_description
1 polymer ?
#
loop_
_entity_poly.entity_id
_entity_poly.type
_entity_poly.pdbx_seq_one_letter_code
_entity_poly.pdbx_strand_id
1 'polypeptide(L)'
;MLYVIYAEDTADSLEKRNSVRPAHLARLQLLQDEGRLIAAGPLPAVDSNDPGPAGFSGSVIIAEFSSLEVAESWAKDDPYIAAGVYEKVAVKPFKRVF
;
A
#
# COMPACT_ATOMS: atom_id res chain seq x y z
N MET A 1 1.39 9.84 -14.70
CA MET A 1 0.04 9.21 -14.78
C MET A 1 -0.26 8.57 -13.42
N LEU A 2 -1.53 8.55 -13.01
CA LEU A 2 -1.92 7.90 -11.75
C LEU A 2 -2.03 6.39 -11.94
N TYR A 3 -1.66 5.66 -10.88
CA TYR A 3 -1.79 4.22 -10.78
C TYR A 3 -2.44 3.88 -9.45
N VAL A 4 -3.28 2.85 -9.45
CA VAL A 4 -3.79 2.21 -8.23
C VAL A 4 -2.95 0.97 -7.95
N ILE A 5 -2.47 0.87 -6.71
CA ILE A 5 -1.78 -0.28 -6.16
C ILE A 5 -2.70 -0.87 -5.10
N TYR A 6 -3.17 -2.08 -5.36
CA TYR A 6 -4.02 -2.84 -4.45
C TYR A 6 -3.23 -4.05 -3.96
N ALA A 7 -3.09 -4.17 -2.65
CA ALA A 7 -2.38 -5.27 -2.02
C ALA A 7 -3.31 -6.04 -1.08
N GLU A 8 -3.15 -7.37 -1.03
CA GLU A 8 -3.82 -8.27 -0.10
C GLU A 8 -2.80 -8.76 0.92
N ASP A 9 -3.14 -8.65 2.21
CA ASP A 9 -2.30 -9.10 3.30
C ASP A 9 -2.41 -10.63 3.44
N THR A 10 -1.31 -11.28 3.80
CA THR A 10 -1.30 -12.68 4.27
C THR A 10 -2.08 -12.77 5.59
N ALA A 11 -2.76 -13.90 5.81
CA ALA A 11 -3.44 -14.18 7.08
C ALA A 11 -2.50 -14.02 8.28
N ASP A 12 -3.04 -13.52 9.40
CA ASP A 12 -2.33 -13.34 10.69
C ASP A 12 -1.03 -12.53 10.61
N SER A 13 -0.92 -11.60 9.65
CA SER A 13 0.29 -10.80 9.41
C SER A 13 0.42 -9.51 10.23
N LEU A 14 -0.53 -9.21 11.13
CA LEU A 14 -0.61 -7.92 11.84
C LEU A 14 0.68 -7.55 12.59
N GLU A 15 1.32 -8.52 13.26
CA GLU A 15 2.58 -8.27 13.98
C GLU A 15 3.71 -7.86 13.01
N LYS A 16 3.87 -8.60 11.92
CA LYS A 16 4.85 -8.30 10.86
C LYS A 16 4.56 -6.94 10.21
N ARG A 17 3.28 -6.64 9.98
CA ARG A 17 2.83 -5.35 9.46
C ARG A 17 3.27 -4.23 10.38
N ASN A 18 3.02 -4.35 11.69
CA ASN A 18 3.39 -3.31 12.63
C ASN A 18 4.92 -3.13 12.74
N SER A 19 5.70 -4.21 12.65
CA SER A 19 7.16 -4.13 12.78
C SER A 19 7.85 -3.38 11.64
N VAL A 20 7.33 -3.49 10.41
CA VAL A 20 7.91 -2.79 9.23
C VAL A 20 7.10 -1.57 8.76
N ARG A 21 5.98 -1.27 9.43
CA ARG A 21 5.12 -0.11 9.14
C ARG A 21 5.90 1.22 9.04
N PRO A 22 6.87 1.55 9.92
CA PRO A 22 7.62 2.79 9.80
C PRO A 22 8.37 2.92 8.47
N ALA A 23 8.99 1.84 8.00
CA ALA A 23 9.70 1.82 6.72
C ALA A 23 8.74 1.95 5.53
N HIS A 24 7.58 1.28 5.60
CA HIS A 24 6.53 1.43 4.60
C HIS A 24 6.00 2.88 4.52
N LEU A 25 5.69 3.50 5.67
CA LEU A 25 5.21 4.88 5.74
C LEU A 25 6.23 5.89 5.22
N ALA A 26 7.53 5.68 5.43
CA ALA A 26 8.57 6.57 4.91
C ALA A 26 8.52 6.69 3.37
N ARG A 27 8.20 5.60 2.66
CA ARG A 27 8.06 5.60 1.19
C ARG A 27 6.83 6.39 0.73
N LEU A 28 5.74 6.29 1.49
CA LEU A 28 4.53 7.07 1.23
C LEU A 28 4.75 8.56 1.52
N GLN A 29 5.50 8.89 2.57
CA GLN A 29 5.86 10.26 2.89
C GLN A 29 6.64 10.91 1.75
N LEU A 30 7.60 10.21 1.14
CA LEU A 30 8.32 10.71 -0.04
C LEU A 30 7.36 11.03 -1.20
N LEU A 31 6.42 10.13 -1.52
CA LEU A 31 5.41 10.41 -2.55
C LEU A 31 4.51 11.59 -2.19
N GLN A 32 4.20 11.77 -0.90
CA GLN A 32 3.42 12.91 -0.42
C GLN A 32 4.19 14.22 -0.54
N ASP A 33 5.46 14.25 -0.13
CA ASP A 33 6.34 15.42 -0.19
C ASP A 33 6.59 15.86 -1.63
N GLU A 34 6.65 14.90 -2.56
CA GLU A 34 6.75 15.13 -4.01
C GLU A 34 5.41 15.56 -4.65
N GLY A 35 4.30 15.60 -3.89
CA GLY A 35 2.97 15.92 -4.41
C GLY A 35 2.37 14.84 -5.33
N ARG A 36 2.93 13.62 -5.31
CA ARG A 36 2.56 12.49 -6.17
C ARG A 36 1.56 11.54 -5.52
N LEU A 37 1.36 11.61 -4.20
CA LEU A 37 0.42 10.76 -3.47
C LEU A 37 -0.99 11.39 -3.45
N ILE A 38 -2.00 10.68 -3.96
CA ILE A 38 -3.40 11.10 -3.91
C ILE A 38 -4.10 10.56 -2.66
N ALA A 39 -3.93 9.27 -2.39
CA ALA A 39 -4.47 8.59 -1.22
C ALA A 39 -3.66 7.33 -0.93
N ALA A 40 -3.51 6.98 0.35
CA ALA A 40 -3.02 5.68 0.77
C ALA A 40 -3.65 5.28 2.10
N GLY A 41 -3.92 3.98 2.27
CA GLY A 41 -4.45 3.48 3.53
C GLY A 41 -4.53 1.96 3.62
N PRO A 42 -4.61 1.43 4.86
CA PRO A 42 -4.98 0.04 5.09
C PRO A 42 -6.42 -0.26 4.67
N LEU A 43 -6.72 -1.53 4.43
CA LEU A 43 -8.08 -2.07 4.37
C LEU A 43 -8.36 -2.83 5.69
N PRO A 44 -9.13 -2.29 6.64
CA PRO A 44 -9.49 -2.99 7.87
C PRO A 44 -10.18 -4.32 7.61
N ALA A 45 -9.87 -5.34 8.42
CA ALA A 45 -10.50 -6.66 8.30
C ALA A 45 -11.94 -6.70 8.84
N VAL A 46 -12.36 -5.64 9.55
CA VAL A 46 -13.71 -5.44 10.08
C VAL A 46 -14.15 -4.01 9.78
N ASP A 47 -15.45 -3.72 9.88
CA ASP A 47 -16.02 -2.39 9.60
C ASP A 47 -15.69 -1.39 10.73
N SER A 48 -14.41 -1.01 10.83
CA SER A 48 -13.87 -0.06 11.80
C SER A 48 -12.55 0.52 11.30
N ASN A 49 -12.33 1.83 11.50
CA ASN A 49 -11.03 2.46 11.25
C ASN A 49 -9.94 1.95 12.20
N ASP A 50 -10.34 1.47 13.38
CA ASP A 50 -9.48 0.91 14.41
C ASP A 50 -9.86 -0.57 14.62
N PRO A 51 -9.41 -1.49 13.74
CA PRO A 51 -9.82 -2.90 13.79
C PRO A 51 -9.21 -3.68 14.96
N GLY A 52 -8.29 -3.06 15.72
CA GLY A 52 -7.62 -3.69 16.85
C GLY A 52 -6.94 -5.00 16.43
N PRO A 53 -7.12 -6.10 17.19
CA PRO A 53 -6.52 -7.40 16.87
C PRO A 53 -6.98 -8.02 15.55
N ALA A 54 -8.14 -7.61 15.01
CA ALA A 54 -8.62 -8.13 13.73
C ALA A 54 -7.70 -7.71 12.56
N GLY A 55 -6.94 -6.62 12.73
CA GLY A 55 -5.93 -6.20 11.77
C GLY A 55 -6.53 -5.77 10.43
N PHE A 56 -5.80 -6.08 9.35
CA PHE A 56 -6.05 -5.56 8.02
C PHE A 56 -6.00 -6.68 6.99
N SER A 57 -6.79 -6.54 5.93
CA SER A 57 -6.84 -7.48 4.80
C SER A 57 -5.97 -7.04 3.62
N GLY A 58 -5.36 -5.86 3.70
CA GLY A 58 -4.63 -5.29 2.58
C GLY A 58 -4.35 -3.80 2.73
N SER A 59 -3.95 -3.20 1.62
CA SER A 59 -3.75 -1.76 1.50
C SER A 59 -4.09 -1.27 0.08
N VAL A 60 -4.44 0.01 -0.01
CA VAL A 60 -4.63 0.72 -1.28
C VAL A 60 -3.74 1.96 -1.31
N ILE A 61 -3.06 2.16 -2.44
CA ILE A 61 -2.28 3.37 -2.71
C ILE A 61 -2.66 3.87 -4.10
N ILE A 62 -2.95 5.17 -4.22
CA ILE A 62 -3.15 5.87 -5.49
C ILE A 62 -2.10 6.96 -5.59
N ALA A 63 -1.17 6.80 -6.52
CA ALA A 63 -0.05 7.72 -6.70
C ALA A 63 0.38 7.87 -8.15
N GLU A 64 1.10 8.95 -8.44
CA GLU A 64 1.66 9.23 -9.75
C GLU A 64 3.01 8.55 -9.99
N PHE A 65 3.16 7.91 -11.16
CA PHE A 65 4.43 7.39 -11.67
C PHE A 65 4.60 7.75 -13.15
N SER A 66 5.84 7.63 -13.65
CA SER A 66 6.20 7.91 -15.05
C SER A 66 5.72 6.82 -16.01
N SER A 67 5.61 5.57 -15.55
CA SER A 67 5.09 4.44 -16.33
C SER A 67 4.52 3.33 -15.43
N LEU A 68 3.87 2.34 -16.03
CA LEU A 68 3.34 1.18 -15.30
C LEU A 68 4.47 0.36 -14.68
N GLU A 69 5.55 0.16 -15.43
CA GLU A 69 6.72 -0.62 -15.01
C GLU A 69 7.40 0.01 -13.78
N VAL A 70 7.48 1.35 -13.74
CA VAL A 70 8.02 2.08 -12.58
C VAL A 70 7.10 1.93 -11.36
N ALA A 71 5.78 2.01 -11.55
CA ALA A 71 4.81 1.77 -10.48
C ALA A 71 4.88 0.33 -9.95
N GLU A 72 5.03 -0.67 -10.83
CA GLU A 72 5.18 -2.07 -10.46
C GLU A 72 6.48 -2.34 -9.71
N SER A 73 7.61 -1.77 -10.14
CA SER A 73 8.88 -1.89 -9.43
C SER A 73 8.78 -1.25 -8.04
N TRP A 74 8.23 -0.04 -7.95
CA TRP A 74 7.99 0.61 -6.67
C TRP A 74 7.07 -0.23 -5.77
N ALA A 75 6.03 -0.85 -6.31
CA ALA A 75 5.17 -1.73 -5.53
C ALA A 75 5.90 -2.99 -5.03
N LYS A 76 6.78 -3.59 -5.85
CA LYS A 76 7.59 -4.78 -5.52
C LYS A 76 8.64 -4.52 -4.45
N ASP A 77 9.15 -3.29 -4.36
CA ASP A 77 10.16 -2.89 -3.37
C ASP A 77 9.56 -2.52 -2.00
N ASP A 78 8.29 -2.86 -1.74
CA ASP A 78 7.64 -2.52 -0.48
C ASP A 78 8.15 -3.35 0.71
N PRO A 79 8.45 -2.74 1.87
CA PRO A 79 8.83 -3.47 3.08
C PRO A 79 7.81 -4.54 3.50
N TYR A 80 6.52 -4.34 3.21
CA TYR A 80 5.50 -5.35 3.45
C TYR A 80 5.66 -6.59 2.56
N ILE A 81 6.23 -6.49 1.35
CA ILE A 81 6.57 -7.66 0.55
C ILE A 81 7.75 -8.40 1.19
N ALA A 82 8.83 -7.68 1.50
CA ALA A 82 10.03 -8.28 2.08
C ALA A 82 9.76 -8.96 3.44
N ALA A 83 8.84 -8.42 4.23
CA ALA A 83 8.42 -8.99 5.51
C ALA A 83 7.40 -10.14 5.39
N GLY A 84 6.90 -10.44 4.19
CA GLY A 84 5.82 -11.43 3.98
C GLY A 84 4.49 -11.00 4.62
N VAL A 85 4.19 -9.70 4.57
CA VAL A 85 2.89 -9.13 4.93
C VAL A 85 1.96 -9.17 3.73
N TYR A 86 2.41 -8.76 2.54
CA TYR A 86 1.61 -8.87 1.32
C TYR A 86 1.72 -10.25 0.69
N GLU A 87 0.56 -10.90 0.49
CA GLU A 87 0.45 -12.12 -0.31
C GLU A 87 0.38 -11.80 -1.80
N LYS A 88 -0.33 -10.72 -2.15
CA LYS A 88 -0.56 -10.32 -3.54
C LYS A 88 -0.51 -8.82 -3.69
N VAL A 89 0.06 -8.36 -4.79
CA VAL A 89 0.05 -6.93 -5.18
C VAL A 89 -0.33 -6.82 -6.65
N ALA A 90 -1.29 -5.95 -6.94
CA ALA A 90 -1.73 -5.63 -8.29
C ALA A 90 -1.60 -4.13 -8.55
N VAL A 91 -1.01 -3.77 -9.69
CA VAL A 91 -0.85 -2.38 -10.13
C VAL A 91 -1.65 -2.18 -11.41
N LYS A 92 -2.44 -1.11 -11.48
CA LYS A 92 -3.23 -0.77 -12.66
C LYS A 92 -3.16 0.73 -12.97
N PRO A 93 -3.15 1.14 -14.25
CA PRO A 93 -3.36 2.54 -14.61
C PRO A 93 -4.70 3.04 -14.06
N PHE A 94 -4.70 4.25 -13.52
CA PHE A 94 -5.88 4.86 -12.91
C PHE A 94 -6.13 6.24 -13.51
N LYS A 95 -7.37 6.48 -13.97
CA LYS A 95 -7.82 7.81 -14.39
C LYS A 95 -8.68 8.39 -13.28
N ARG A 96 -8.15 9.36 -12.53
CA ARG A 96 -8.93 10.12 -11.55
C ARG A 96 -9.98 10.98 -12.27
N VAL A 97 -11.24 10.83 -11.89
CA VAL A 97 -12.37 11.60 -12.45
C VAL A 97 -12.78 12.76 -11.53
N PHE A 98 -12.61 12.58 -10.22
CA PHE A 98 -12.86 13.58 -9.18
C PHE A 98 -11.61 13.73 -8.31
#